data_AF-A0A383V8V7-F1
#
_entry.id   AF-A0A383V8V7-F1
#
_cell.length_a   1.000
_cell.length_b   1.000
_cell.length_c   1.000
_cell.angle_alpha   90.00
_cell.angle_beta   90.00
_cell.angle_gamma   90.00
#
_symmetry.space_group_name_H-M   'P 1'
#
loop_
_entity.id
_entity.type
_entity.pdbx_description
1 polymer ?
#
loop_
_entity_poly.entity_id
_entity_poly.type
_entity_poly.pdbx_seq_one_letter_code
_entity_poly.pdbx_strand_id
1 'polypeptide(L)'
;MYGSQALANLTIFRSNLLGNVWQSYNPEAPYAQGAKQFDPFAAIISCPPHRELKQYGSSSFCNLSKLQKPCIIYSIGSAGNKDFEKAALESTQCQVHSVQCGAAADGSPASTERRQKQHTACFGEATASTSSSSSSSTSNATVPLGLFAHKLGHLRGIDVAHVGLQGEQLLQFLSHLKHGAFLPRQLSLTLQLPAENAKAGLRKAPSELALVFQHMAALGYAATSSKVTDAAASSSAAFSFLHVEHNSARAGRASRLSAGSAGDDADSALQPPLRAKRLVVSVSSFPGRVEYINPTIFSIMHGLRKPDALYIWVPLNVSRFKEDDREIQGLKELPDNVKGLAGHFNGVVKVKIPPKDYGPATKLLPTLLEEKDPDTVIITIDDDSMYRPETILHLEQEIMARPDHAIVWSCEITHWDPKKAPPKKGWREWKLNAGVCRGFPTAFASAAYRREFFDDLVFDQARAPEGCLHHDDVWFGVHLWLRNVPIWVIDGFGIESNCDTRKCWPVLYHRPKNRMSISLHPDAGTKADACLDFFKHMDDDELRKKMMADKGLQPFRPFE
;
A
#
# COMPACT_ATOMS: atom_id res chain seq x y z
N MET A 1 -10.89 -14.11 -9.90
CA MET A 1 -10.01 -13.15 -9.20
C MET A 1 -9.93 -11.90 -10.05
N TYR A 2 -9.95 -10.72 -9.45
CA TYR A 2 -9.52 -9.52 -10.17
C TYR A 2 -8.03 -9.66 -10.46
N GLY A 3 -7.60 -9.33 -11.69
CA GLY A 3 -6.20 -9.51 -12.08
C GLY A 3 -5.27 -8.68 -11.20
N SER A 4 -4.01 -9.11 -11.07
CA SER A 4 -2.94 -8.36 -10.38
C SER A 4 -2.87 -6.90 -10.82
N GLN A 5 -3.16 -6.63 -12.10
CA GLN A 5 -3.22 -5.30 -12.68
C GLN A 5 -4.25 -4.37 -12.02
N ALA A 6 -5.44 -4.87 -11.64
CA ALA A 6 -6.46 -4.04 -11.00
C ALA A 6 -6.04 -3.62 -9.58
N LEU A 7 -5.37 -4.52 -8.85
CA LEU A 7 -4.80 -4.23 -7.53
C LEU A 7 -3.61 -3.27 -7.63
N ALA A 8 -2.75 -3.43 -8.65
CA ALA A 8 -1.65 -2.53 -8.93
C ALA A 8 -2.16 -1.11 -9.25
N ASN A 9 -3.15 -0.98 -10.13
CA ASN A 9 -3.74 0.31 -10.48
C ASN A 9 -4.39 0.99 -9.26
N LEU A 10 -5.10 0.23 -8.41
CA LEU A 10 -5.65 0.77 -7.16
C LEU A 10 -4.55 1.25 -6.21
N THR A 11 -3.44 0.50 -6.09
CA THR A 11 -2.33 0.87 -5.21
C THR A 11 -1.60 2.11 -5.70
N ILE A 12 -1.37 2.23 -7.02
CA ILE A 12 -0.83 3.43 -7.65
C ILE A 12 -1.75 4.62 -7.39
N PHE A 13 -3.06 4.43 -7.57
CA PHE A 13 -4.06 5.47 -7.33
C PHE A 13 -4.02 5.99 -5.89
N ARG A 14 -4.04 5.10 -4.89
CA ARG A 14 -3.95 5.47 -3.45
C ARG A 14 -2.71 6.30 -3.13
N SER A 15 -1.61 5.98 -3.79
CA SER A 15 -0.31 6.60 -3.54
C SER A 15 -0.21 7.99 -4.17
N ASN A 16 -0.87 8.17 -5.32
CA ASN A 16 -0.72 9.38 -6.11
C ASN A 16 -1.89 10.36 -5.95
N LEU A 17 -3.08 9.93 -5.50
CA LEU A 17 -4.29 10.75 -5.53
C LEU A 17 -4.11 12.14 -4.89
N LEU A 18 -3.59 12.22 -3.67
CA LEU A 18 -3.42 13.50 -2.98
C LEU A 18 -2.35 14.38 -3.65
N GLY A 19 -1.25 13.78 -4.12
CA GLY A 19 -0.20 14.49 -4.86
C GLY A 19 -0.70 15.01 -6.21
N ASN A 20 -1.47 14.19 -6.91
CA ASN A 20 -2.11 14.51 -8.19
C ASN A 20 -3.10 15.66 -8.03
N VAL A 21 -3.97 15.58 -7.02
CA VAL A 21 -4.94 16.64 -6.70
C VAL A 21 -4.20 17.94 -6.36
N TRP A 22 -3.15 17.86 -5.53
CA TRP A 22 -2.32 19.02 -5.18
C TRP A 22 -1.65 19.67 -6.40
N GLN A 23 -1.03 18.88 -7.28
CA GLN A 23 -0.38 19.38 -8.50
C GLN A 23 -1.38 19.93 -9.53
N SER A 24 -2.59 19.38 -9.56
CA SER A 24 -3.68 19.88 -10.42
C SER A 24 -4.41 21.10 -9.86
N TYR A 25 -4.15 21.47 -8.60
CA TYR A 25 -4.84 22.57 -7.93
C TYR A 25 -4.12 23.89 -8.20
N ASN A 26 -4.59 24.63 -9.20
CA ASN A 26 -4.26 26.04 -9.40
C ASN A 26 -5.52 26.88 -9.09
N PRO A 27 -5.58 27.59 -7.95
CA PRO A 27 -6.75 28.36 -7.55
C PRO A 27 -7.05 29.56 -8.46
N GLU A 28 -6.12 29.94 -9.34
CA GLU A 28 -6.24 31.09 -10.26
C GLU A 28 -6.38 30.69 -11.74
N ALA A 29 -6.29 29.39 -12.07
CA ALA A 29 -6.42 28.94 -13.47
C ALA A 29 -7.89 28.75 -13.89
N PRO A 30 -8.31 29.23 -15.07
CA PRO A 30 -9.57 28.85 -15.70
C PRO A 30 -9.60 27.32 -15.95
N TYR A 31 -10.68 26.65 -15.55
CA TYR A 31 -10.78 25.18 -15.45
C TYR A 31 -10.56 24.47 -16.80
N ALA A 32 -10.75 25.16 -17.92
CA ALA A 32 -10.94 24.53 -19.23
C ALA A 32 -9.67 24.21 -20.05
N GLN A 33 -8.46 24.68 -19.70
CA GLN A 33 -7.29 24.55 -20.61
C GLN A 33 -6.21 23.55 -20.18
N GLY A 34 -6.22 23.05 -18.94
CA GLY A 34 -5.26 22.03 -18.45
C GLY A 34 -5.86 20.66 -18.11
N ALA A 35 -7.19 20.57 -17.91
CA ALA A 35 -7.83 19.39 -17.32
C ALA A 35 -8.09 18.21 -18.28
N LYS A 36 -7.94 18.38 -19.61
CA LYS A 36 -8.23 17.31 -20.58
C LYS A 36 -7.22 16.14 -20.56
N GLN A 37 -6.04 16.30 -19.97
CA GLN A 37 -5.03 15.24 -19.88
C GLN A 37 -4.91 14.62 -18.47
N PHE A 38 -5.54 15.20 -17.45
CA PHE A 38 -5.35 14.76 -16.06
C PHE A 38 -6.61 15.00 -15.21
N ASP A 39 -7.56 14.07 -15.29
CA ASP A 39 -8.68 13.97 -14.34
C ASP A 39 -8.26 12.98 -13.23
N PRO A 40 -7.93 13.46 -12.01
CA PRO A 40 -7.55 12.59 -10.91
C PRO A 40 -8.68 11.67 -10.44
N PHE A 41 -9.89 11.80 -10.99
CA PHE A 41 -11.07 10.99 -10.67
C PHE A 41 -11.54 10.11 -11.84
N ALA A 42 -10.73 10.00 -12.90
CA ALA A 42 -11.00 9.12 -14.03
C ALA A 42 -11.02 7.63 -13.61
N ALA A 43 -11.61 6.79 -14.46
CA ALA A 43 -11.55 5.35 -14.28
C ALA A 43 -10.09 4.87 -14.23
N ILE A 44 -9.73 4.16 -13.16
CA ILE A 44 -8.38 3.63 -12.96
C ILE A 44 -8.27 2.15 -13.32
N ILE A 45 -9.40 1.47 -13.48
CA ILE A 45 -9.47 0.08 -13.92
C ILE A 45 -10.61 -0.11 -14.93
N SER A 46 -10.44 -1.10 -15.81
CA SER A 46 -11.53 -1.59 -16.65
C SER A 46 -12.31 -2.69 -15.94
N CYS A 47 -13.55 -2.90 -16.35
CA CYS A 47 -14.31 -4.08 -15.91
C CYS A 47 -13.62 -5.40 -16.34
N PRO A 48 -13.85 -6.51 -15.63
CA PRO A 48 -13.28 -7.81 -16.00
C PRO A 48 -13.66 -8.21 -17.44
N PRO A 49 -12.79 -8.94 -18.17
CA PRO A 49 -13.01 -9.27 -19.59
C PRO A 49 -14.35 -9.98 -19.88
N HIS A 50 -14.90 -10.71 -18.92
CA HIS A 50 -16.16 -11.45 -19.03
C HIS A 50 -17.39 -10.67 -18.53
N ARG A 51 -17.23 -9.41 -18.13
CA ARG A 51 -18.28 -8.52 -17.62
C ARG A 51 -18.06 -7.08 -18.10
N GLU A 52 -18.24 -6.83 -19.39
CA GLU A 52 -18.08 -5.50 -19.99
C GLU A 52 -18.85 -4.38 -19.25
N LEU A 53 -18.37 -3.14 -19.32
CA LEU A 53 -19.08 -2.00 -18.74
C LEU A 53 -20.40 -1.77 -19.49
N LYS A 54 -21.52 -1.67 -18.76
CA LYS A 54 -22.86 -1.37 -19.30
C LYS A 54 -23.55 -0.29 -18.50
N GLN A 55 -24.40 0.47 -19.18
CA GLN A 55 -25.18 1.54 -18.58
C GLN A 55 -26.51 1.03 -18.04
N TYR A 56 -26.90 1.50 -16.86
CA TYR A 56 -28.15 1.21 -16.16
C TYR A 56 -28.72 2.53 -15.63
N GLY A 57 -29.62 3.17 -16.38
CA GLY A 57 -30.07 4.53 -16.10
C GLY A 57 -28.94 5.55 -16.29
N SER A 58 -28.66 6.38 -15.27
CA SER A 58 -27.56 7.36 -15.29
C SER A 58 -26.20 6.77 -14.86
N SER A 59 -26.18 5.58 -14.27
CA SER A 59 -24.98 4.91 -13.76
C SER A 59 -24.46 3.84 -14.71
N SER A 60 -23.17 3.50 -14.60
CA SER A 60 -22.56 2.39 -15.33
C SER A 60 -22.06 1.33 -14.36
N PHE A 61 -22.13 0.06 -14.74
CA PHE A 61 -21.66 -1.06 -13.93
C PHE A 61 -21.04 -2.12 -14.82
N CYS A 62 -20.14 -2.94 -14.27
CA CYS A 62 -19.69 -4.14 -14.96
C CYS A 62 -20.88 -5.09 -15.10
N ASN A 63 -21.13 -5.57 -16.33
CA ASN A 63 -22.37 -6.16 -16.81
C ASN A 63 -23.13 -6.97 -15.74
N LEU A 64 -24.23 -6.40 -15.24
CA LEU A 64 -25.03 -6.96 -14.16
C LEU A 64 -25.78 -8.23 -14.56
N SER A 65 -26.01 -8.47 -15.87
CA SER A 65 -26.67 -9.70 -16.34
C SER A 65 -25.84 -10.95 -16.12
N LYS A 66 -24.54 -10.79 -15.84
CA LYS A 66 -23.58 -11.86 -15.53
C LYS A 66 -23.45 -12.13 -14.03
N LEU A 67 -24.30 -11.53 -13.18
CA LEU A 67 -24.35 -11.84 -11.75
C LEU A 67 -24.93 -13.24 -11.51
N GLN A 68 -24.29 -14.00 -10.62
CA GLN A 68 -24.74 -15.35 -10.26
C GLN A 68 -25.83 -15.29 -9.20
N LYS A 69 -26.83 -16.17 -9.30
CA LYS A 69 -27.89 -16.27 -8.29
C LYS A 69 -27.40 -17.05 -7.05
N PRO A 70 -27.89 -16.73 -5.84
CA PRO A 70 -28.73 -15.57 -5.51
C PRO A 70 -27.90 -14.28 -5.50
N CYS A 71 -28.46 -13.20 -6.03
CA CYS A 71 -27.82 -11.88 -6.08
C CYS A 71 -28.75 -10.77 -5.57
N ILE A 72 -28.16 -9.76 -4.93
CA ILE A 72 -28.87 -8.67 -4.25
C ILE A 72 -28.40 -7.32 -4.80
N ILE A 73 -29.36 -6.49 -5.23
CA ILE A 73 -29.14 -5.13 -5.74
C ILE A 73 -29.89 -4.14 -4.86
N TYR A 74 -29.19 -3.12 -4.36
CA TYR A 74 -29.77 -2.01 -3.61
C TYR A 74 -29.81 -0.75 -4.49
N SER A 75 -30.95 -0.05 -4.49
CA SER A 75 -31.09 1.31 -5.04
C SER A 75 -31.48 2.24 -3.89
N ILE A 76 -30.63 3.20 -3.57
CA ILE A 76 -30.72 4.02 -2.36
C ILE A 76 -30.88 5.48 -2.76
N GLY A 77 -31.95 6.12 -2.28
CA GLY A 77 -32.11 7.57 -2.38
C GLY A 77 -32.35 8.10 -3.78
N SER A 78 -32.97 7.33 -4.68
CA SER A 78 -33.17 7.70 -6.09
C SER A 78 -34.13 8.89 -6.34
N ALA A 79 -34.63 9.57 -5.28
CA ALA A 79 -35.52 10.73 -5.34
C ALA A 79 -36.71 10.57 -6.31
N GLY A 80 -37.24 9.34 -6.45
CA GLY A 80 -38.35 9.02 -7.34
C GLY A 80 -37.94 8.62 -8.77
N ASN A 81 -36.69 8.77 -9.18
CA ASN A 81 -36.18 8.19 -10.43
C ASN A 81 -36.10 6.66 -10.28
N LYS A 82 -36.74 5.92 -11.19
CA LYS A 82 -36.79 4.45 -11.18
C LYS A 82 -36.06 3.80 -12.36
N ASP A 83 -35.28 4.56 -13.12
CA ASP A 83 -34.62 4.09 -14.34
C ASP A 83 -33.60 2.98 -14.04
N PHE A 84 -32.86 3.13 -12.94
CA PHE A 84 -31.91 2.11 -12.50
C PHE A 84 -32.63 0.82 -12.08
N GLU A 85 -33.67 0.93 -11.25
CA GLU A 85 -34.47 -0.21 -10.80
C GLU A 85 -35.05 -0.98 -11.98
N LYS A 86 -35.66 -0.27 -12.93
CA LYS A 86 -36.24 -0.86 -14.14
C LYS A 86 -35.17 -1.57 -14.97
N ALA A 87 -34.06 -0.90 -15.26
CA ALA A 87 -32.96 -1.50 -16.02
C ALA A 87 -32.34 -2.72 -15.31
N ALA A 88 -32.21 -2.69 -13.98
CA ALA A 88 -31.72 -3.81 -13.19
C ALA A 88 -32.69 -5.00 -13.18
N LEU A 89 -34.01 -4.76 -13.13
CA LEU A 89 -35.03 -5.80 -13.18
C LEU A 89 -35.13 -6.47 -14.56
N GLU A 90 -34.96 -5.71 -15.63
CA GLU A 90 -34.98 -6.19 -17.03
C GLU A 90 -33.72 -6.99 -17.38
N SER A 91 -32.56 -6.53 -16.92
CA SER A 91 -31.27 -7.11 -17.29
C SER A 91 -30.77 -8.21 -16.37
N THR A 92 -31.35 -8.33 -15.17
CA THR A 92 -30.91 -9.28 -14.16
C THR A 92 -32.06 -10.07 -13.57
N GLN A 93 -31.71 -11.16 -12.93
CA GLN A 93 -32.62 -12.01 -12.18
C GLN A 93 -32.44 -11.85 -10.66
N CYS A 94 -31.79 -10.76 -10.24
CA CYS A 94 -31.49 -10.45 -8.84
C CYS A 94 -32.73 -9.94 -8.11
N GLN A 95 -32.68 -9.96 -6.77
CA GLN A 95 -33.64 -9.22 -5.95
C GLN A 95 -33.22 -7.76 -5.88
N VAL A 96 -34.13 -6.85 -6.20
CA VAL A 96 -33.89 -5.40 -6.21
C VAL A 96 -34.60 -4.77 -5.02
N HIS A 97 -33.84 -4.11 -4.17
CA HIS A 97 -34.33 -3.42 -2.97
C HIS A 97 -34.21 -1.92 -3.17
N SER A 98 -35.35 -1.24 -3.31
CA SER A 98 -35.43 0.21 -3.40
C SER A 98 -35.60 0.79 -2.00
N VAL A 99 -34.68 1.65 -1.58
CA VAL A 99 -34.66 2.27 -0.25
C VAL A 99 -34.81 3.78 -0.40
N GLN A 100 -35.89 4.34 0.16
CA GLN A 100 -36.13 5.79 0.17
C GLN A 100 -36.21 6.31 1.61
N CYS A 101 -35.53 7.44 1.84
CA CYS A 101 -35.55 8.14 3.12
C CYS A 101 -36.62 9.24 3.08
N GLY A 102 -37.50 9.29 4.08
CA GLY A 102 -38.43 10.41 4.27
C GLY A 102 -39.69 10.44 3.40
N ALA A 103 -39.83 9.58 2.39
CA ALA A 103 -41.10 9.48 1.67
C ALA A 103 -42.14 8.81 2.59
N ALA A 104 -43.22 9.54 2.92
CA ALA A 104 -44.49 8.88 3.17
C ALA A 104 -44.72 7.93 2.00
N ALA A 105 -45.22 6.72 2.27
CA ALA A 105 -45.63 5.80 1.23
C ALA A 105 -46.71 6.50 0.39
N ASP A 106 -46.30 7.29 -0.60
CA ASP A 106 -47.17 7.69 -1.68
C ASP A 106 -47.70 6.36 -2.20
N GLY A 107 -49.03 6.21 -2.21
CA GLY A 107 -49.76 4.99 -2.54
C GLY A 107 -49.52 4.46 -3.97
N SER A 108 -48.38 4.77 -4.57
CA SER A 108 -47.78 4.03 -5.66
C SER A 108 -47.73 2.55 -5.30
N PRO A 109 -48.29 1.68 -6.15
CA PRO A 109 -48.58 0.30 -5.80
C PRO A 109 -47.31 -0.43 -5.34
N ALA A 110 -47.48 -1.27 -4.29
CA ALA A 110 -46.52 -2.31 -3.95
C ALA A 110 -46.03 -2.95 -5.25
N SER A 111 -44.72 -2.90 -5.48
CA SER A 111 -44.10 -3.24 -6.76
C SER A 111 -44.73 -4.49 -7.38
N THR A 112 -45.28 -4.36 -8.58
CA THR A 112 -45.99 -5.42 -9.32
C THR A 112 -45.09 -6.60 -9.71
N GLU A 113 -43.76 -6.48 -9.54
CA GLU A 113 -42.81 -7.56 -9.78
C GLU A 113 -42.37 -8.29 -8.50
N ARG A 114 -42.48 -9.63 -8.49
CA ARG A 114 -42.08 -10.51 -7.37
C ARG A 114 -40.62 -10.34 -6.88
N ARG A 115 -39.75 -9.69 -7.66
CA ARG A 115 -38.31 -9.52 -7.39
C ARG A 115 -37.94 -8.15 -6.84
N GLN A 116 -38.85 -7.19 -6.86
CA GLN A 116 -38.62 -5.86 -6.31
C GLN A 116 -39.22 -5.76 -4.91
N LYS A 117 -38.52 -5.09 -4.00
CA LYS A 117 -39.02 -4.75 -2.65
C LYS A 117 -38.71 -3.29 -2.35
N GLN A 118 -39.70 -2.57 -1.84
CA GLN A 118 -39.54 -1.17 -1.42
C GLN A 118 -39.40 -1.08 0.10
N HIS A 119 -38.55 -0.17 0.56
CA HIS A 119 -38.23 0.04 1.96
C HIS A 119 -38.19 1.53 2.26
N THR A 120 -38.80 1.90 3.38
CA THR A 120 -38.67 3.24 3.96
C THR A 120 -37.61 3.19 5.05
N ALA A 121 -36.40 3.64 4.75
CA ALA A 121 -35.29 3.67 5.69
C ALA A 121 -34.31 4.79 5.34
N CYS A 122 -33.74 5.41 6.36
CA CYS A 122 -32.66 6.38 6.24
C CYS A 122 -31.35 5.74 6.71
N PHE A 123 -30.26 5.89 5.97
CA PHE A 123 -28.95 5.40 6.40
C PHE A 123 -28.19 6.52 7.12
N GLY A 124 -27.69 6.26 8.33
CA GLY A 124 -26.96 7.23 9.16
C GLY A 124 -26.76 6.76 10.60
N GLU A 125 -26.14 7.60 11.42
CA GLU A 125 -25.90 7.35 12.84
C GLU A 125 -27.11 7.77 13.68
N ALA A 126 -27.52 6.95 14.66
CA ALA A 126 -28.59 7.31 15.58
C ALA A 126 -28.06 8.40 16.52
N THR A 127 -28.53 9.64 16.36
CA THR A 127 -28.16 10.70 17.30
C THR A 127 -28.76 10.37 18.67
N ALA A 128 -27.90 10.24 19.69
CA ALA A 128 -28.34 10.27 21.07
C ALA A 128 -28.97 11.64 21.29
N SER A 129 -30.29 11.68 21.51
CA SER A 129 -31.04 12.89 21.75
C SER A 129 -30.58 13.55 23.05
N THR A 130 -29.73 14.57 22.96
CA THR A 130 -29.71 15.64 23.98
C THR A 130 -30.73 16.69 23.58
N SER A 131 -31.76 16.79 24.41
CA SER A 131 -32.93 17.66 24.32
C SER A 131 -32.59 19.15 24.19
N SER A 132 -33.26 19.86 23.28
CA SER A 132 -34.24 20.91 23.61
C SER A 132 -34.59 21.75 22.38
N SER A 133 -35.80 21.58 21.84
CA SER A 133 -36.75 22.64 21.51
C SER A 133 -37.77 22.14 20.48
N SER A 134 -39.00 22.53 20.73
CA SER A 134 -40.25 22.18 20.07
C SER A 134 -40.25 22.46 18.56
N SER A 135 -40.37 21.41 17.75
CA SER A 135 -41.26 21.40 16.58
C SER A 135 -41.49 19.96 16.12
N SER A 136 -42.74 19.65 15.84
CA SER A 136 -43.22 18.38 15.32
C SER A 136 -42.53 18.02 14.00
N SER A 137 -41.57 17.10 14.03
CA SER A 137 -41.19 16.31 12.86
C SER A 137 -40.84 14.90 13.31
N THR A 138 -41.47 13.92 12.67
CA THR A 138 -41.18 12.50 12.83
C THR A 138 -39.70 12.24 12.58
N SER A 139 -38.93 12.02 13.64
CA SER A 139 -37.52 11.65 13.53
C SER A 139 -37.41 10.26 12.90
N ASN A 140 -37.16 10.21 11.60
CA ASN A 140 -36.88 8.95 10.91
C ASN A 140 -35.57 8.37 11.47
N ALA A 141 -35.67 7.29 12.22
CA ALA A 141 -34.52 6.58 12.77
C ALA A 141 -33.58 6.15 11.63
N THR A 142 -32.32 6.55 11.74
CA THR A 142 -31.24 6.17 10.82
C THR A 142 -30.71 4.77 11.17
N VAL A 143 -30.37 3.97 10.15
CA VAL A 143 -29.92 2.57 10.31
C VAL A 143 -28.62 2.34 9.55
N PRO A 144 -27.57 1.72 10.14
CA PRO A 144 -26.37 1.35 9.41
C PRO A 144 -26.65 0.31 8.30
N LEU A 145 -25.96 0.43 7.15
CA LEU A 145 -26.16 -0.46 5.99
C LEU A 145 -26.03 -1.95 6.34
N GLY A 146 -25.03 -2.31 7.14
CA GLY A 146 -24.81 -3.68 7.58
C GLY A 146 -25.95 -4.23 8.44
N LEU A 147 -26.51 -3.41 9.34
CA LEU A 147 -27.64 -3.81 10.18
C LEU A 147 -28.92 -3.97 9.35
N PHE A 148 -29.13 -3.08 8.38
CA PHE A 148 -30.24 -3.19 7.43
C PHE A 148 -30.15 -4.47 6.59
N ALA A 149 -28.98 -4.77 6.01
CA ALA A 149 -28.74 -6.01 5.28
C ALA A 149 -28.94 -7.26 6.15
N HIS A 150 -28.51 -7.21 7.41
CA HIS A 150 -28.72 -8.30 8.37
C HIS A 150 -30.21 -8.54 8.67
N LYS A 151 -31.00 -7.48 8.90
CA LYS A 151 -32.46 -7.59 9.12
C LYS A 151 -33.19 -8.22 7.94
N LEU A 152 -32.70 -8.00 6.73
CA LEU A 152 -33.26 -8.59 5.51
C LEU A 152 -32.70 -9.99 5.19
N GLY A 153 -31.78 -10.52 6.01
CA GLY A 153 -31.17 -11.85 5.82
C GLY A 153 -30.12 -11.91 4.69
N HIS A 154 -29.60 -10.77 4.24
CA HIS A 154 -28.63 -10.67 3.14
C HIS A 154 -27.18 -10.97 3.58
N LEU A 155 -26.99 -12.08 4.31
CA LEU A 155 -25.71 -12.44 4.95
C LEU A 155 -24.60 -12.84 3.96
N ARG A 156 -24.95 -13.10 2.70
CA ARG A 156 -24.00 -13.43 1.61
C ARG A 156 -23.37 -12.20 0.95
N GLY A 157 -23.82 -11.00 1.32
CA GLY A 157 -23.32 -9.73 0.80
C GLY A 157 -24.28 -9.04 -0.17
N ILE A 158 -23.89 -7.84 -0.57
CA ILE A 158 -24.61 -6.99 -1.54
C ILE A 158 -23.78 -7.00 -2.83
N ASP A 159 -24.37 -7.40 -3.96
CA ASP A 159 -23.63 -7.43 -5.23
C ASP A 159 -23.52 -6.04 -5.83
N VAL A 160 -24.58 -5.23 -5.74
CA VAL A 160 -24.63 -3.90 -6.32
C VAL A 160 -25.34 -2.94 -5.38
N ALA A 161 -24.78 -1.75 -5.19
CA ALA A 161 -25.46 -0.63 -4.59
C ALA A 161 -25.42 0.59 -5.53
N HIS A 162 -26.58 1.13 -5.88
CA HIS A 162 -26.73 2.40 -6.57
C HIS A 162 -27.16 3.45 -5.54
N VAL A 163 -26.38 4.52 -5.39
CA VAL A 163 -26.58 5.53 -4.34
C VAL A 163 -26.79 6.90 -4.97
N GLY A 164 -28.05 7.34 -4.96
CA GLY A 164 -28.49 8.67 -5.40
C GLY A 164 -28.61 9.70 -4.27
N LEU A 165 -27.97 9.47 -3.12
CA LEU A 165 -28.00 10.39 -1.98
C LEU A 165 -27.19 11.67 -2.26
N GLN A 166 -27.58 12.77 -1.63
CA GLN A 166 -26.90 14.07 -1.75
C GLN A 166 -26.61 14.67 -0.36
N GLY A 167 -25.68 15.63 -0.31
CA GLY A 167 -25.37 16.39 0.90
C GLY A 167 -24.97 15.52 2.10
N GLU A 168 -25.53 15.83 3.27
CA GLU A 168 -25.23 15.17 4.54
C GLU A 168 -25.59 13.67 4.52
N GLN A 169 -26.69 13.29 3.86
CA GLN A 169 -27.11 11.88 3.78
C GLN A 169 -26.08 11.00 3.06
N LEU A 170 -25.41 11.55 2.04
CA LEU A 170 -24.34 10.85 1.36
C LEU A 170 -23.10 10.70 2.27
N LEU A 171 -22.75 11.73 3.04
CA LEU A 171 -21.61 11.66 3.99
C LEU A 171 -21.88 10.64 5.10
N GLN A 172 -23.10 10.62 5.64
CA GLN A 172 -23.54 9.62 6.62
C GLN A 172 -23.52 8.21 6.03
N PHE A 173 -23.94 8.03 4.77
CA PHE A 173 -23.80 6.73 4.10
C PHE A 173 -22.33 6.30 3.96
N LEU A 174 -21.45 7.21 3.53
CA LEU A 174 -20.02 6.94 3.34
C LEU A 174 -19.30 6.59 4.65
N SER A 175 -19.68 7.20 5.78
CA SER A 175 -19.07 6.89 7.09
C SER A 175 -19.37 5.46 7.58
N HIS A 176 -20.44 4.84 7.08
CA HIS A 176 -20.76 3.43 7.36
C HIS A 176 -20.00 2.44 6.47
N LEU A 177 -19.41 2.91 5.37
CA LEU A 177 -18.48 2.09 4.59
C LEU A 177 -17.15 2.09 5.34
N LYS A 178 -16.83 0.97 5.99
CA LYS A 178 -15.59 0.79 6.76
C LYS A 178 -15.06 -0.63 6.63
N HIS A 179 -13.78 -0.81 6.91
CA HIS A 179 -13.17 -2.13 6.99
C HIS A 179 -13.95 -3.04 7.97
N GLY A 180 -14.18 -4.29 7.57
CA GLY A 180 -14.98 -5.25 8.35
C GLY A 180 -16.50 -5.06 8.26
N ALA A 181 -17.00 -4.00 7.62
CA ALA A 181 -18.43 -3.86 7.31
C ALA A 181 -18.84 -4.65 6.05
N PHE A 182 -20.14 -4.80 5.83
CA PHE A 182 -20.67 -5.34 4.58
C PHE A 182 -20.53 -4.31 3.46
N LEU A 183 -19.55 -4.53 2.58
CA LEU A 183 -19.23 -3.66 1.44
C LEU A 183 -19.85 -4.23 0.14
N PRO A 184 -20.62 -3.45 -0.63
CA PRO A 184 -21.13 -3.86 -1.94
C PRO A 184 -20.02 -4.24 -2.91
N ARG A 185 -20.21 -5.27 -3.75
CA ARG A 185 -19.17 -5.64 -4.75
C ARG A 185 -19.01 -4.58 -5.83
N GLN A 186 -20.10 -3.97 -6.26
CA GLN A 186 -20.13 -2.80 -7.13
C GLN A 186 -20.93 -1.69 -6.46
N LEU A 187 -20.46 -0.44 -6.58
CA LEU A 187 -21.08 0.72 -5.96
C LEU A 187 -21.08 1.90 -6.95
N SER A 188 -22.22 2.54 -7.16
CA SER A 188 -22.28 3.82 -7.88
C SER A 188 -22.68 4.95 -6.94
N LEU A 189 -21.97 6.07 -7.02
CA LEU A 189 -22.19 7.28 -6.24
C LEU A 189 -22.41 8.46 -7.18
N THR A 190 -23.47 9.22 -6.97
CA THR A 190 -23.68 10.52 -7.65
C THR A 190 -23.14 11.65 -6.78
N LEU A 191 -22.14 12.38 -7.28
CA LEU A 191 -21.48 13.49 -6.58
C LEU A 191 -21.73 14.80 -7.32
N GLN A 192 -21.97 15.90 -6.60
CA GLN A 192 -22.03 17.24 -7.21
C GLN A 192 -20.62 17.80 -7.44
N LEU A 193 -20.40 18.37 -8.63
CA LEU A 193 -19.13 18.98 -9.03
C LEU A 193 -19.15 20.52 -8.86
N PRO A 194 -17.99 21.16 -8.69
CA PRO A 194 -17.88 22.61 -8.73
C PRO A 194 -18.04 23.12 -10.18
N ALA A 195 -18.80 24.20 -10.40
CA ALA A 195 -18.89 24.88 -11.71
C ALA A 195 -18.36 26.32 -11.58
N GLU A 196 -17.77 26.86 -12.65
CA GLU A 196 -16.98 28.12 -12.68
C GLU A 196 -17.69 29.36 -12.12
N ASN A 197 -19.03 29.40 -12.03
CA ASN A 197 -19.79 30.62 -11.69
C ASN A 197 -20.96 30.44 -10.70
N ALA A 198 -20.89 29.59 -9.65
CA ALA A 198 -22.01 29.58 -8.68
C ALA A 198 -21.67 29.54 -7.18
N LYS A 199 -22.59 30.14 -6.42
CA LYS A 199 -22.49 30.44 -4.98
C LYS A 199 -22.23 29.21 -4.10
N ALA A 200 -21.39 29.43 -3.11
CA ALA A 200 -20.95 28.47 -2.10
C ALA A 200 -22.11 27.97 -1.22
N GLY A 201 -22.26 26.65 -1.09
CA GLY A 201 -23.21 26.06 -0.14
C GLY A 201 -23.42 24.55 -0.25
N LEU A 202 -23.29 23.96 -1.46
CA LEU A 202 -23.58 22.53 -1.66
C LEU A 202 -22.66 21.79 -2.65
N ARG A 203 -21.60 22.44 -3.17
CA ARG A 203 -20.70 21.85 -4.18
C ARG A 203 -19.41 21.36 -3.53
N LYS A 204 -18.95 20.16 -3.90
CA LYS A 204 -17.72 19.59 -3.36
C LYS A 204 -16.49 20.20 -4.04
N ALA A 205 -15.53 20.69 -3.26
CA ALA A 205 -14.22 21.10 -3.77
C ALA A 205 -13.44 19.86 -4.26
N PRO A 206 -12.44 20.01 -5.16
CA PRO A 206 -11.58 18.90 -5.57
C PRO A 206 -10.93 18.15 -4.40
N SER A 207 -10.61 18.85 -3.30
CA SER A 207 -10.11 18.27 -2.05
C SER A 207 -11.14 17.35 -1.37
N GLU A 208 -12.42 17.71 -1.37
CA GLU A 208 -13.48 16.89 -0.78
C GLU A 208 -13.77 15.64 -1.64
N LEU A 209 -13.69 15.76 -2.97
CA LEU A 209 -13.74 14.61 -3.87
C LEU A 209 -12.54 13.68 -3.64
N ALA A 210 -11.34 14.25 -3.44
CA ALA A 210 -10.15 13.48 -3.10
C ALA A 210 -10.32 12.68 -1.81
N LEU A 211 -10.96 13.25 -0.77
CA LEU A 211 -11.25 12.52 0.46
C LEU A 211 -12.22 11.36 0.23
N VAL A 212 -13.27 11.54 -0.59
CA VAL A 212 -14.19 10.45 -0.95
C VAL A 212 -13.45 9.35 -1.70
N PHE A 213 -12.67 9.69 -2.71
CA PHE A 213 -11.92 8.71 -3.50
C PHE A 213 -10.82 8.03 -2.69
N GLN A 214 -10.15 8.74 -1.78
CA GLN A 214 -9.17 8.17 -0.88
C GLN A 214 -9.82 7.19 0.09
N HIS A 215 -10.99 7.53 0.63
CA HIS A 215 -11.77 6.62 1.48
C HIS A 215 -12.21 5.36 0.72
N MET A 216 -12.80 5.54 -0.46
CA MET A 216 -13.20 4.43 -1.34
C MET A 216 -11.99 3.54 -1.68
N ALA A 217 -10.88 4.17 -2.06
CA ALA A 217 -9.65 3.46 -2.37
C ALA A 217 -9.13 2.72 -1.14
N ALA A 218 -9.10 3.33 0.05
CA ALA A 218 -8.69 2.67 1.28
C ALA A 218 -9.53 1.42 1.57
N LEU A 219 -10.83 1.44 1.26
CA LEU A 219 -11.74 0.29 1.40
C LEU A 219 -11.60 -0.77 0.31
N GLY A 220 -10.67 -0.61 -0.63
CA GLY A 220 -10.44 -1.59 -1.69
C GLY A 220 -11.25 -1.35 -2.97
N TYR A 221 -11.90 -0.19 -3.12
CA TYR A 221 -12.64 0.15 -4.32
C TYR A 221 -11.78 0.88 -5.35
N ALA A 222 -11.94 0.50 -6.61
CA ALA A 222 -11.32 1.16 -7.74
C ALA A 222 -12.39 1.70 -8.69
N ALA A 223 -12.22 2.92 -9.18
CA ALA A 223 -13.14 3.55 -10.12
C ALA A 223 -13.06 2.85 -11.50
N THR A 224 -14.22 2.49 -12.03
CA THR A 224 -14.42 1.82 -13.33
C THR A 224 -15.01 2.73 -14.39
N SER A 225 -15.73 3.77 -13.97
CA SER A 225 -16.25 4.81 -14.86
C SER A 225 -16.59 6.07 -14.09
N SER A 226 -16.43 7.22 -14.75
CA SER A 226 -17.01 8.49 -14.37
C SER A 226 -17.90 8.97 -15.52
N LYS A 227 -19.07 9.52 -15.19
CA LYS A 227 -19.96 10.15 -16.18
C LYS A 227 -20.45 11.48 -15.63
N VAL A 228 -20.03 12.56 -16.28
CA VAL A 228 -20.50 13.90 -15.97
C VAL A 228 -21.85 14.12 -16.66
N THR A 229 -22.81 14.66 -15.92
CA THR A 229 -24.09 15.15 -16.41
C THR A 229 -24.12 16.65 -16.17
N ASP A 230 -24.04 17.41 -17.26
CA ASP A 230 -24.14 18.86 -17.24
C ASP A 230 -25.60 19.27 -17.46
N ALA A 231 -26.23 19.78 -16.41
CA ALA A 231 -27.46 20.57 -16.52
C ALA A 231 -27.10 22.04 -16.28
N ALA A 232 -27.73 22.97 -17.00
CA ALA A 232 -27.39 24.39 -17.08
C ALA A 232 -27.30 25.18 -15.74
N ALA A 233 -27.58 24.54 -14.59
CA ALA A 233 -27.46 25.11 -13.24
C ALA A 233 -26.67 24.25 -12.22
N SER A 234 -26.33 23.00 -12.53
CA SER A 234 -25.57 22.09 -11.65
C SER A 234 -24.91 20.96 -12.44
N SER A 235 -23.58 20.85 -12.35
CA SER A 235 -22.84 19.68 -12.84
C SER A 235 -22.83 18.60 -11.75
N SER A 236 -23.28 17.39 -12.09
CA SER A 236 -23.15 16.23 -11.20
C SER A 236 -22.50 15.09 -11.97
N ALA A 237 -21.70 14.28 -11.29
CA ALA A 237 -21.01 13.14 -11.87
C ALA A 237 -21.37 11.85 -11.14
N ALA A 238 -21.74 10.85 -11.93
CA ALA A 238 -21.90 9.48 -11.44
C ALA A 238 -20.55 8.77 -11.54
N PHE A 239 -20.08 8.25 -10.41
CA PHE A 239 -18.85 7.49 -10.30
C PHE A 239 -19.16 6.06 -9.91
N SER A 240 -18.61 5.11 -10.66
CA SER A 240 -18.87 3.70 -10.47
C SER A 240 -17.61 2.99 -10.03
N PHE A 241 -17.71 2.24 -8.95
CA PHE A 241 -16.62 1.61 -8.23
C PHE A 241 -16.80 0.10 -8.18
N LEU A 242 -15.68 -0.60 -8.30
CA LEU A 242 -15.59 -2.05 -8.15
C LEU A 242 -14.71 -2.39 -6.95
N HIS A 243 -15.21 -3.24 -6.06
CA HIS A 243 -14.46 -3.69 -4.89
C HIS A 243 -13.46 -4.76 -5.31
N VAL A 244 -12.21 -4.36 -5.49
CA VAL A 244 -11.13 -5.25 -5.96
C VAL A 244 -10.50 -6.05 -4.83
N GLU A 245 -10.35 -5.45 -3.64
CA GLU A 245 -9.75 -6.08 -2.44
C GLU A 245 -10.79 -6.74 -1.52
N HIS A 246 -11.65 -7.58 -2.09
CA HIS A 246 -12.62 -8.31 -1.28
C HIS A 246 -11.94 -9.43 -0.47
N ASN A 247 -12.12 -9.42 0.86
CA ASN A 247 -11.68 -10.50 1.73
C ASN A 247 -12.28 -11.84 1.30
N SER A 248 -11.45 -12.71 0.74
CA SER A 248 -11.83 -14.06 0.30
C SER A 248 -12.02 -15.05 1.46
N ALA A 249 -12.04 -14.58 2.71
CA ALA A 249 -12.12 -15.41 3.93
C ALA A 249 -13.41 -16.24 4.09
N ARG A 250 -14.35 -16.22 3.13
CA ARG A 250 -15.55 -17.08 3.14
C ARG A 250 -15.75 -17.94 1.88
N ALA A 251 -14.86 -17.89 0.90
CA ALA A 251 -14.98 -18.73 -0.32
C ALA A 251 -14.30 -20.10 -0.19
N GLY A 252 -13.48 -20.32 0.84
CA GLY A 252 -12.63 -21.52 0.98
C GLY A 252 -13.29 -22.80 1.53
N ARG A 253 -14.63 -22.89 1.62
CA ARG A 253 -15.28 -24.08 2.23
C ARG A 253 -16.27 -24.84 1.34
N ALA A 254 -16.27 -24.61 0.03
CA ALA A 254 -17.20 -25.30 -0.89
C ALA A 254 -16.55 -25.85 -2.18
N SER A 255 -15.24 -26.16 -2.17
CA SER A 255 -14.55 -26.74 -3.33
C SER A 255 -13.76 -28.02 -3.01
N ARG A 256 -14.22 -28.80 -2.03
CA ARG A 256 -13.94 -30.24 -2.00
C ARG A 256 -15.25 -30.93 -2.33
N LEU A 257 -15.39 -31.35 -3.59
CA LEU A 257 -16.18 -32.48 -4.09
C LEU A 257 -16.42 -32.32 -5.59
N SER A 258 -15.60 -33.01 -6.38
CA SER A 258 -15.93 -33.76 -7.60
C SER A 258 -14.76 -33.68 -8.60
N ALA A 259 -14.09 -34.82 -8.74
CA ALA A 259 -13.19 -35.10 -9.84
C ALA A 259 -14.00 -35.38 -11.11
N GLY A 260 -13.42 -35.07 -12.27
CA GLY A 260 -13.92 -35.47 -13.58
C GLY A 260 -12.89 -35.18 -14.65
N SER A 261 -12.34 -36.24 -15.24
CA SER A 261 -11.37 -36.26 -16.33
C SER A 261 -11.89 -35.65 -17.64
N ALA A 262 -11.02 -34.97 -18.40
CA ALA A 262 -10.72 -35.23 -19.81
C ALA A 262 -10.00 -34.03 -20.46
N GLY A 263 -9.03 -34.34 -21.33
CA GLY A 263 -8.66 -33.48 -22.46
C GLY A 263 -7.23 -32.95 -22.42
N ASP A 264 -6.33 -33.65 -23.10
CA ASP A 264 -4.99 -33.21 -23.46
C ASP A 264 -5.02 -31.89 -24.25
N ASP A 265 -4.31 -30.88 -23.77
CA ASP A 265 -3.60 -29.90 -24.60
C ASP A 265 -2.39 -29.41 -23.79
N ALA A 266 -1.21 -29.71 -24.32
CA ALA A 266 0.08 -29.37 -23.73
C ALA A 266 0.34 -27.88 -23.84
N ASP A 267 -0.07 -27.12 -22.82
CA ASP A 267 0.47 -25.80 -22.56
C ASP A 267 1.57 -25.91 -21.51
N SER A 268 2.75 -25.40 -21.84
CA SER A 268 3.94 -25.44 -21.00
C SER A 268 3.62 -24.93 -19.59
N ALA A 269 3.51 -25.86 -18.64
CA ALA A 269 3.34 -25.53 -17.23
C ALA A 269 4.56 -24.71 -16.78
N LEU A 270 4.41 -23.38 -16.78
CA LEU A 270 5.26 -22.46 -16.04
C LEU A 270 5.31 -22.99 -14.61
N GLN A 271 6.45 -23.57 -14.24
CA GLN A 271 6.69 -23.96 -12.85
C GLN A 271 6.38 -22.74 -11.97
N PRO A 272 5.63 -22.91 -10.87
CA PRO A 272 5.38 -21.79 -9.98
C PRO A 272 6.73 -21.18 -9.56
N PRO A 273 6.87 -19.84 -9.56
CA PRO A 273 8.14 -19.20 -9.24
C PRO A 273 8.62 -19.68 -7.88
N LEU A 274 9.92 -19.98 -7.76
CA LEU A 274 10.53 -20.41 -6.49
C LEU A 274 10.23 -19.38 -5.40
N ARG A 275 9.82 -19.86 -4.23
CA ARG A 275 9.40 -19.06 -3.09
C ARG A 275 10.30 -19.31 -1.91
N ALA A 276 10.58 -18.27 -1.13
CA ALA A 276 11.24 -18.46 0.15
C ALA A 276 10.29 -19.19 1.10
N LYS A 277 10.83 -20.17 1.86
CA LYS A 277 10.06 -20.86 2.92
C LYS A 277 9.57 -19.87 3.98
N ARG A 278 10.42 -18.89 4.28
CA ARG A 278 10.21 -17.83 5.27
C ARG A 278 10.76 -16.53 4.68
N LEU A 279 9.90 -15.53 4.54
CA LEU A 279 10.24 -14.19 4.10
C LEU A 279 9.69 -13.17 5.10
N VAL A 280 10.58 -12.33 5.62
CA VAL A 280 10.21 -11.24 6.52
C VAL A 280 10.65 -9.90 5.95
N VAL A 281 9.86 -8.87 6.23
CA VAL A 281 10.26 -7.48 5.99
C VAL A 281 10.61 -6.84 7.32
N SER A 282 11.63 -6.01 7.33
CA SER A 282 12.15 -5.35 8.52
C SER A 282 12.37 -3.87 8.24
N VAL A 283 11.85 -3.03 9.12
CA VAL A 283 11.99 -1.58 9.07
C VAL A 283 12.31 -1.07 10.47
N SER A 284 13.09 0.00 10.54
CA SER A 284 13.25 0.75 11.78
C SER A 284 12.77 2.17 11.60
N SER A 285 12.16 2.71 12.64
CA SER A 285 11.89 4.14 12.76
C SER A 285 12.18 4.56 14.20
N PHE A 286 11.87 5.80 14.57
CA PHE A 286 12.15 6.36 15.89
C PHE A 286 11.18 7.51 16.16
N PRO A 287 11.07 7.99 17.41
CA PRO A 287 10.22 9.13 17.76
C PRO A 287 10.44 10.34 16.85
N GLY A 288 9.37 10.98 16.39
CA GLY A 288 9.40 12.06 15.39
C GLY A 288 9.34 11.60 13.93
N ARG A 289 9.59 10.31 13.63
CA ARG A 289 9.39 9.73 12.29
C ARG A 289 8.36 8.61 12.27
N VAL A 290 8.30 7.81 13.33
CA VAL A 290 7.46 6.61 13.40
C VAL A 290 5.96 6.94 13.32
N GLU A 291 5.56 8.15 13.74
CA GLU A 291 4.20 8.67 13.67
C GLU A 291 3.70 8.75 12.22
N TYR A 292 4.62 8.83 11.27
CA TYR A 292 4.35 8.98 9.85
C TYR A 292 4.68 7.70 9.06
N ILE A 293 4.91 6.55 9.71
CA ILE A 293 5.35 5.32 9.03
C ILE A 293 4.24 4.64 8.19
N ASN A 294 2.97 5.03 8.39
CA ASN A 294 1.83 4.35 7.79
C ASN A 294 1.94 4.17 6.25
N PRO A 295 2.25 5.19 5.43
CA PRO A 295 2.33 5.02 3.98
C PRO A 295 3.32 3.93 3.56
N THR A 296 4.46 3.85 4.25
CA THR A 296 5.50 2.84 4.05
C THR A 296 4.95 1.44 4.33
N ILE A 297 4.37 1.22 5.51
CA ILE A 297 3.83 -0.09 5.91
C ILE A 297 2.69 -0.51 4.98
N PHE A 298 1.79 0.40 4.65
CA PHE A 298 0.67 0.12 3.76
C PHE A 298 1.16 -0.24 2.35
N SER A 299 2.20 0.42 1.82
CA SER A 299 2.73 0.10 0.49
C SER A 299 3.26 -1.34 0.40
N ILE A 300 3.90 -1.84 1.46
CA ILE A 300 4.39 -3.23 1.53
C ILE A 300 3.24 -4.21 1.75
N MET A 301 2.34 -3.92 2.69
CA MET A 301 1.26 -4.85 3.05
C MET A 301 0.19 -5.02 1.96
N HIS A 302 0.09 -4.05 1.03
CA HIS A 302 -0.75 -4.13 -0.17
C HIS A 302 0.04 -4.52 -1.43
N GLY A 303 1.32 -4.88 -1.29
CA GLY A 303 2.12 -5.40 -2.40
C GLY A 303 1.67 -6.77 -2.88
N LEU A 304 2.13 -7.17 -4.06
CA LEU A 304 1.82 -8.45 -4.70
C LEU A 304 2.34 -9.64 -3.88
N ARG A 305 3.47 -9.46 -3.20
CA ARG A 305 4.03 -10.42 -2.24
C ARG A 305 3.92 -9.85 -0.83
N LYS A 306 3.00 -10.40 -0.04
CA LYS A 306 2.90 -10.11 1.41
C LYS A 306 3.99 -10.86 2.17
N PRO A 307 4.74 -10.23 3.10
CA PRO A 307 5.68 -10.96 3.93
C PRO A 307 4.95 -11.86 4.93
N ASP A 308 5.61 -12.92 5.42
CA ASP A 308 5.01 -13.75 6.47
C ASP A 308 5.23 -13.14 7.87
N ALA A 309 6.12 -12.16 8.01
CA ALA A 309 6.13 -11.19 9.11
C ALA A 309 6.70 -9.84 8.67
N LEU A 310 6.21 -8.73 9.23
CA LEU A 310 6.78 -7.40 9.08
C LEU A 310 7.17 -6.85 10.46
N TYR A 311 8.46 -6.68 10.71
CA TYR A 311 8.99 -6.13 11.95
C TYR A 311 9.16 -4.61 11.83
N ILE A 312 8.58 -3.87 12.78
CA ILE A 312 8.78 -2.43 12.97
C ILE A 312 9.56 -2.24 14.27
N TRP A 313 10.84 -1.86 14.15
CA TRP A 313 11.71 -1.60 15.28
C TRP A 313 11.72 -0.12 15.63
N VAL A 314 11.41 0.19 16.89
CA VAL A 314 11.33 1.58 17.37
C VAL A 314 12.13 1.69 18.68
N PRO A 315 13.38 2.18 18.65
CA PRO A 315 14.12 2.49 19.86
C PRO A 315 13.46 3.71 20.53
N LEU A 316 13.23 3.64 21.84
CA LEU A 316 12.68 4.75 22.61
C LEU A 316 13.77 5.76 23.00
N ASN A 317 15.00 5.30 23.21
CA ASN A 317 16.16 6.14 23.49
C ASN A 317 17.07 6.13 22.27
N VAL A 318 17.18 7.27 21.59
CA VAL A 318 17.88 7.36 20.30
C VAL A 318 19.26 7.98 20.51
N SER A 319 20.32 7.18 20.54
CA SER A 319 21.66 7.62 20.96
C SER A 319 22.35 8.59 19.99
N ARG A 320 21.87 8.66 18.75
CA ARG A 320 22.45 9.49 17.68
C ARG A 320 21.96 10.95 17.64
N PHE A 321 21.02 11.32 18.52
CA PHE A 321 20.58 12.70 18.70
C PHE A 321 20.89 13.17 20.11
N LYS A 322 20.89 14.49 20.33
CA LYS A 322 21.14 15.06 21.67
C LYS A 322 20.08 14.60 22.66
N GLU A 323 20.49 14.39 23.91
CA GLU A 323 19.61 13.94 24.99
C GLU A 323 18.46 14.93 25.27
N ASP A 324 18.64 16.22 24.96
CA ASP A 324 17.66 17.28 25.16
C ASP A 324 16.72 17.50 23.96
N ASP A 325 16.86 16.74 22.86
CA ASP A 325 15.97 16.83 21.70
C ASP A 325 14.60 16.22 22.03
N ARG A 326 13.68 17.06 22.52
CA ARG A 326 12.35 16.66 22.99
C ARG A 326 11.48 15.99 21.92
N GLU A 327 11.71 16.26 20.63
CA GLU A 327 10.96 15.63 19.55
C GLU A 327 11.37 14.15 19.38
N ILE A 328 12.63 13.83 19.70
CA ILE A 328 13.24 12.51 19.46
C ILE A 328 13.36 11.69 20.75
N GLN A 329 13.65 12.32 21.87
CA GLN A 329 13.75 11.68 23.19
C GLN A 329 12.45 11.78 24.00
N GLY A 330 11.38 12.32 23.40
CA GLY A 330 10.12 12.62 24.09
C GLY A 330 9.21 11.42 24.33
N LEU A 331 9.38 10.31 23.59
CA LEU A 331 8.53 9.13 23.71
C LEU A 331 9.03 8.17 24.78
N LYS A 332 8.21 7.97 25.81
CA LYS A 332 8.42 6.93 26.84
C LYS A 332 7.81 5.58 26.48
N GLU A 333 6.90 5.58 25.51
CA GLU A 333 6.20 4.40 25.01
C GLU A 333 5.94 4.55 23.50
N LEU A 334 5.60 3.44 22.85
CA LEU A 334 5.20 3.44 21.44
C LEU A 334 3.91 4.25 21.23
N PRO A 335 3.82 5.09 20.18
CA PRO A 335 2.60 5.84 19.86
C PRO A 335 1.41 4.94 19.51
N ASP A 336 0.19 5.38 19.83
CA ASP A 336 -1.02 4.58 19.62
C ASP A 336 -1.31 4.27 18.15
N ASN A 337 -1.01 5.18 17.23
CA ASN A 337 -1.15 4.93 15.80
C ASN A 337 -0.22 3.81 15.32
N VAL A 338 0.98 3.70 15.91
CA VAL A 338 1.94 2.62 15.61
C VAL A 338 1.49 1.32 16.25
N LYS A 339 1.04 1.35 17.52
CA LYS A 339 0.42 0.17 18.18
C LYS A 339 -0.78 -0.34 17.38
N GLY A 340 -1.59 0.57 16.82
CA GLY A 340 -2.75 0.26 15.99
C GLY A 340 -2.43 -0.44 14.67
N LEU A 341 -1.23 -0.25 14.10
CA LEU A 341 -0.82 -0.94 12.87
C LEU A 341 -0.81 -2.46 13.01
N ALA A 342 -0.40 -2.98 14.17
CA ALA A 342 -0.45 -4.42 14.44
C ALA A 342 -1.90 -4.95 14.40
N GLY A 343 -2.86 -4.13 14.84
CA GLY A 343 -4.30 -4.45 14.78
C GLY A 343 -4.85 -4.43 13.35
N HIS A 344 -4.36 -3.54 12.48
CA HIS A 344 -4.78 -3.47 11.07
C HIS A 344 -4.35 -4.70 10.26
N PHE A 345 -3.23 -5.32 10.61
CA PHE A 345 -2.65 -6.45 9.87
C PHE A 345 -2.42 -7.64 10.79
N ASN A 346 -3.54 -8.16 11.32
CA ASN A 346 -3.58 -9.15 12.39
C ASN A 346 -2.59 -10.33 12.16
N GLY A 347 -1.60 -10.44 13.05
CA GLY A 347 -0.60 -11.52 13.06
C GLY A 347 0.63 -11.31 12.16
N VAL A 348 0.61 -10.37 11.22
CA VAL A 348 1.74 -10.15 10.28
C VAL A 348 2.65 -9.01 10.74
N VAL A 349 2.07 -7.85 11.08
CA VAL A 349 2.84 -6.68 11.51
C VAL A 349 3.13 -6.77 13.00
N LYS A 350 4.42 -6.68 13.35
CA LYS A 350 4.94 -6.77 14.72
C LYS A 350 5.71 -5.50 15.05
N VAL A 351 5.22 -4.73 16.00
CA VAL A 351 5.91 -3.54 16.51
C VAL A 351 6.70 -3.92 17.75
N LYS A 352 8.01 -3.67 17.76
CA LYS A 352 8.92 -4.09 18.82
C LYS A 352 9.92 -2.99 19.19
N ILE A 353 10.34 -2.98 20.45
CA ILE A 353 11.42 -2.13 20.93
C ILE A 353 12.71 -2.96 20.85
N PRO A 354 13.77 -2.48 20.17
CA PRO A 354 15.05 -3.20 20.09
C PRO A 354 15.79 -3.14 21.44
N PRO A 355 16.74 -4.06 21.70
CA PRO A 355 17.53 -4.06 22.96
C PRO A 355 18.32 -2.77 23.20
N LYS A 356 18.73 -2.09 22.14
CA LYS A 356 19.38 -0.78 22.13
C LYS A 356 19.15 -0.09 20.79
N ASP A 357 19.47 1.20 20.69
CA ASP A 357 19.58 1.88 19.39
C ASP A 357 20.88 1.45 18.71
N TYR A 358 20.77 0.79 17.55
CA TYR A 358 21.91 0.41 16.72
C TYR A 358 22.18 1.46 15.62
N GLY A 359 21.56 2.64 15.71
CA GLY A 359 21.53 3.63 14.63
C GLY A 359 20.63 3.16 13.49
N PRO A 360 20.91 3.55 12.23
CA PRO A 360 20.20 3.03 11.05
C PRO A 360 20.22 1.50 10.94
N ALA A 361 21.23 0.83 11.49
CA ALA A 361 21.35 -0.63 11.49
C ALA A 361 20.26 -1.34 12.29
N THR A 362 19.47 -0.60 13.07
CA THR A 362 18.27 -1.09 13.77
C THR A 362 17.25 -1.72 12.81
N LYS A 363 17.28 -1.41 11.51
CA LYS A 363 16.42 -2.04 10.51
C LYS A 363 16.75 -3.50 10.24
N LEU A 364 17.93 -4.01 10.64
CA LEU A 364 18.35 -5.39 10.37
C LEU A 364 18.82 -6.13 11.62
N LEU A 365 19.66 -5.53 12.46
CA LEU A 365 20.33 -6.23 13.56
C LEU A 365 19.33 -6.92 14.52
N PRO A 366 18.27 -6.26 15.01
CA PRO A 366 17.30 -6.93 15.88
C PRO A 366 16.54 -8.06 15.17
N THR A 367 16.31 -7.96 13.85
CA THR A 367 15.68 -9.03 13.06
C THR A 367 16.59 -10.25 12.90
N LEU A 368 17.91 -10.06 12.80
CA LEU A 368 18.88 -11.18 12.84
C LEU A 368 18.90 -11.90 14.20
N LEU A 369 18.51 -11.21 15.28
CA LEU A 369 18.32 -11.84 16.58
C LEU A 369 16.99 -12.58 16.67
N GLU A 370 15.93 -12.08 16.03
CA GLU A 370 14.59 -12.70 16.04
C GLU A 370 14.51 -13.95 15.15
N GLU A 371 14.99 -13.86 13.90
CA GLU A 371 14.95 -14.94 12.94
C GLU A 371 16.19 -15.83 13.09
N LYS A 372 15.98 -17.11 13.46
CA LYS A 372 17.05 -18.08 13.73
C LYS A 372 17.30 -19.07 12.60
N ASP A 373 16.31 -19.26 11.73
CA ASP A 373 16.44 -20.15 10.57
C ASP A 373 17.43 -19.53 9.56
N PRO A 374 18.53 -20.23 9.21
CA PRO A 374 19.52 -19.74 8.24
C PRO A 374 18.93 -19.41 6.87
N ASP A 375 17.88 -20.14 6.45
CA ASP A 375 17.23 -19.99 5.14
C ASP A 375 16.32 -18.76 5.06
N THR A 376 16.01 -18.11 6.19
CA THR A 376 15.07 -16.98 6.23
C THR A 376 15.57 -15.83 5.36
N VAL A 377 14.71 -15.40 4.42
CA VAL A 377 14.93 -14.19 3.64
C VAL A 377 14.45 -12.99 4.45
N ILE A 378 15.35 -12.05 4.67
CA ILE A 378 15.09 -10.79 5.39
C ILE A 378 15.22 -9.65 4.39
N ILE A 379 14.14 -8.90 4.18
CA ILE A 379 14.13 -7.70 3.35
C ILE A 379 14.11 -6.47 4.24
N THR A 380 15.10 -5.60 4.10
CA THR A 380 15.13 -4.31 4.80
C THR A 380 14.51 -3.22 3.94
N ILE A 381 13.78 -2.30 4.57
CA ILE A 381 13.24 -1.09 3.95
C ILE A 381 13.45 0.12 4.87
N ASP A 382 13.31 1.32 4.32
CA ASP A 382 13.29 2.57 5.07
C ASP A 382 11.86 3.00 5.42
N ASP A 383 11.71 3.79 6.48
CA ASP A 383 10.44 4.20 7.08
C ASP A 383 9.77 5.40 6.38
N ASP A 384 10.43 6.01 5.40
CA ASP A 384 10.00 7.24 4.73
C ASP A 384 9.78 7.10 3.22
N SER A 385 9.65 5.86 2.76
CA SER A 385 9.45 5.51 1.34
C SER A 385 8.17 4.73 1.12
N MET A 386 7.46 5.03 0.02
CA MET A 386 6.37 4.20 -0.49
C MET A 386 6.91 3.31 -1.60
N TYR A 387 6.73 2.00 -1.45
CA TYR A 387 7.28 1.00 -2.35
C TYR A 387 6.26 0.55 -3.40
N ARG A 388 6.75 0.14 -4.57
CA ARG A 388 5.93 -0.51 -5.60
C ARG A 388 5.36 -1.83 -5.11
N PRO A 389 4.18 -2.25 -5.62
CA PRO A 389 3.60 -3.55 -5.29
C PRO A 389 4.53 -4.75 -5.57
N GLU A 390 5.39 -4.64 -6.57
CA GLU A 390 6.29 -5.70 -7.04
C GLU A 390 7.58 -5.82 -6.21
N THR A 391 7.93 -4.82 -5.37
CA THR A 391 9.26 -4.72 -4.73
C THR A 391 9.68 -6.00 -4.01
N ILE A 392 8.82 -6.53 -3.14
CA ILE A 392 9.12 -7.76 -2.38
C ILE A 392 9.15 -8.99 -3.29
N LEU A 393 8.29 -9.02 -4.32
CA LEU A 393 8.23 -10.14 -5.26
C LEU A 393 9.53 -10.25 -6.06
N HIS A 394 10.04 -9.13 -6.59
CA HIS A 394 11.28 -9.12 -7.36
C HIS A 394 12.49 -9.49 -6.51
N LEU A 395 12.59 -8.93 -5.29
CA LEU A 395 13.66 -9.29 -4.35
C LEU A 395 13.63 -10.78 -4.00
N GLU A 396 12.45 -11.36 -3.75
CA GLU A 396 12.30 -12.80 -3.50
C GLU A 396 12.72 -13.63 -4.71
N GLN A 397 12.29 -13.27 -5.91
CA GLN A 397 12.67 -13.98 -7.13
C GLN A 397 14.19 -13.98 -7.34
N GLU A 398 14.82 -12.82 -7.19
CA GLU A 398 16.26 -12.65 -7.40
C GLU A 398 17.11 -13.39 -6.36
N ILE A 399 16.73 -13.35 -5.08
CA ILE A 399 17.48 -14.06 -4.01
C ILE A 399 17.26 -15.58 -4.06
N MET A 400 16.12 -16.03 -4.59
CA MET A 400 15.88 -17.45 -4.83
C MET A 400 16.65 -17.95 -6.07
N ALA A 401 16.79 -17.12 -7.11
CA ALA A 401 17.61 -17.44 -8.27
C ALA A 401 19.12 -17.39 -7.98
N ARG A 402 19.54 -16.60 -6.98
CA ARG A 402 20.94 -16.43 -6.58
C ARG A 402 21.07 -16.64 -5.06
N PRO A 403 20.97 -17.89 -4.59
CA PRO A 403 20.87 -18.18 -3.16
C PRO A 403 22.09 -17.73 -2.36
N ASP A 404 23.24 -17.55 -2.99
CA ASP A 404 24.50 -17.14 -2.39
C ASP A 404 24.76 -15.63 -2.49
N HIS A 405 23.83 -14.82 -2.99
CA HIS A 405 24.00 -13.36 -3.16
C HIS A 405 23.06 -12.57 -2.24
N ALA A 406 23.56 -11.44 -1.72
CA ALA A 406 22.69 -10.38 -1.23
C ALA A 406 22.13 -9.59 -2.42
N ILE A 407 20.86 -9.21 -2.38
CA ILE A 407 20.18 -8.59 -3.53
C ILE A 407 19.81 -7.14 -3.21
N VAL A 408 20.15 -6.22 -4.10
CA VAL A 408 19.88 -4.78 -3.94
C VAL A 408 19.45 -4.12 -5.25
N TRP A 409 18.86 -2.93 -5.15
CA TRP A 409 18.50 -2.11 -6.31
C TRP A 409 19.61 -1.16 -6.75
N SER A 410 20.54 -0.86 -5.84
CA SER A 410 21.68 0.00 -6.10
C SER A 410 22.82 -0.39 -5.18
N CYS A 411 24.03 -0.13 -5.66
CA CYS A 411 25.25 -0.34 -4.91
C CYS A 411 26.21 0.80 -5.18
N GLU A 412 26.98 1.19 -4.17
CA GLU A 412 28.02 2.19 -4.31
C GLU A 412 29.39 1.51 -4.30
N ILE A 413 30.14 1.69 -5.38
CA ILE A 413 31.48 1.16 -5.56
C ILE A 413 32.46 2.24 -5.12
N THR A 414 33.34 1.88 -4.19
CA THR A 414 34.45 2.72 -3.75
C THR A 414 35.71 2.30 -4.49
N HIS A 415 36.27 3.22 -5.29
CA HIS A 415 37.53 2.97 -5.99
C HIS A 415 38.70 3.39 -5.12
N TRP A 416 39.76 2.61 -5.01
CA TRP A 416 40.98 3.02 -4.29
C TRP A 416 42.18 2.90 -5.23
N ASP A 417 42.93 3.99 -5.39
CA ASP A 417 44.15 4.00 -6.20
C ASP A 417 45.36 4.42 -5.35
N PRO A 418 46.07 3.45 -4.75
CA PRO A 418 47.23 3.73 -3.91
C PRO A 418 48.46 4.21 -4.71
N LYS A 419 48.42 4.15 -6.05
CA LYS A 419 49.57 4.48 -6.92
C LYS A 419 49.58 5.94 -7.38
N LYS A 420 48.50 6.69 -7.15
CA LYS A 420 48.44 8.15 -7.44
C LYS A 420 49.02 8.96 -6.28
N ALA A 421 49.58 10.14 -6.58
CA ALA A 421 50.14 11.07 -5.58
C ALA A 421 49.41 12.43 -5.63
N PRO A 422 48.65 12.82 -4.59
CA PRO A 422 48.32 12.02 -3.41
C PRO A 422 47.47 10.79 -3.77
N PRO A 423 47.46 9.72 -2.94
CA PRO A 423 46.55 8.59 -3.12
C PRO A 423 45.14 9.14 -3.34
N LYS A 424 44.52 8.77 -4.46
CA LYS A 424 43.22 9.38 -4.81
C LYS A 424 42.15 8.66 -3.99
N LYS A 425 41.78 9.23 -2.84
CA LYS A 425 40.58 8.81 -2.08
C LYS A 425 39.41 8.72 -3.06
N GLY A 426 38.75 7.57 -3.03
CA GLY A 426 37.90 7.06 -4.09
C GLY A 426 36.83 8.00 -4.56
N TRP A 427 36.76 8.20 -5.88
CA TRP A 427 35.48 8.58 -6.43
C TRP A 427 34.52 7.40 -6.22
N ARG A 428 33.26 7.74 -5.97
CA ARG A 428 32.21 6.77 -5.74
C ARG A 428 31.39 6.62 -7.00
N GLU A 429 31.11 5.39 -7.38
CA GLU A 429 30.31 5.07 -8.56
C GLU A 429 29.03 4.36 -8.13
N TRP A 430 27.90 4.85 -8.62
CA TRP A 430 26.61 4.23 -8.39
C TRP A 430 26.36 3.18 -9.47
N LYS A 431 26.38 1.90 -9.08
CA LYS A 431 25.95 0.81 -9.94
C LYS A 431 24.44 0.65 -9.82
N LEU A 432 23.74 0.90 -10.92
CA LEU A 432 22.28 0.74 -11.08
C LEU A 432 21.90 -0.35 -12.10
N ASN A 433 22.87 -0.80 -12.90
CA ASN A 433 22.69 -1.85 -13.88
C ASN A 433 22.88 -3.21 -13.22
N ALA A 434 22.17 -4.22 -13.73
CA ALA A 434 22.27 -5.57 -13.22
C ALA A 434 23.71 -6.10 -13.11
N GLY A 435 23.97 -6.91 -12.09
CA GLY A 435 25.23 -7.62 -11.96
C GLY A 435 25.88 -7.52 -10.58
N VAL A 436 26.99 -8.24 -10.43
CA VAL A 436 27.77 -8.25 -9.19
C VAL A 436 28.34 -6.85 -8.91
N CYS A 437 28.22 -6.41 -7.66
CA CYS A 437 28.84 -5.21 -7.15
C CYS A 437 29.99 -5.56 -6.18
N ARG A 438 31.13 -4.90 -6.37
CA ARG A 438 32.29 -4.94 -5.46
C ARG A 438 32.36 -3.65 -4.65
N GLY A 439 31.31 -3.43 -3.86
CA GLY A 439 31.11 -2.22 -3.08
C GLY A 439 30.21 -2.53 -1.88
N PHE A 440 29.44 -1.55 -1.43
CA PHE A 440 28.47 -1.75 -0.37
C PHE A 440 27.03 -1.49 -0.85
N PRO A 441 26.03 -2.19 -0.27
CA PRO A 441 24.64 -2.01 -0.66
C PRO A 441 24.19 -0.59 -0.31
N THR A 442 23.43 0.07 -1.19
CA THR A 442 22.74 1.32 -0.84
C THR A 442 21.26 1.01 -0.60
N ALA A 443 20.97 0.48 0.59
CA ALA A 443 19.75 -0.27 0.88
C ALA A 443 18.52 0.61 1.17
N PHE A 444 18.60 1.93 0.98
CA PHE A 444 17.46 2.85 1.15
C PHE A 444 16.26 2.47 0.24
N ALA A 445 16.58 1.95 -0.95
CA ALA A 445 15.60 1.48 -1.93
C ALA A 445 15.02 0.09 -1.60
N SER A 446 15.48 -0.55 -0.53
CA SER A 446 15.35 -1.96 -0.12
C SER A 446 16.51 -2.88 -0.51
N ALA A 447 16.71 -3.91 0.31
CA ALA A 447 17.72 -4.95 0.11
C ALA A 447 17.22 -6.29 0.69
N ALA A 448 17.62 -7.40 0.09
CA ALA A 448 17.30 -8.75 0.56
C ALA A 448 18.56 -9.52 0.95
N TYR A 449 18.48 -10.20 2.08
CA TYR A 449 19.55 -11.02 2.65
C TYR A 449 18.99 -12.37 3.10
N ARG A 450 19.84 -13.40 3.18
CA ARG A 450 19.55 -14.57 4.01
C ARG A 450 20.09 -14.36 5.41
N ARG A 451 19.43 -14.96 6.40
CA ARG A 451 19.90 -14.89 7.80
C ARG A 451 21.35 -15.39 7.93
N GLU A 452 21.72 -16.46 7.24
CA GLU A 452 23.06 -17.08 7.29
C GLU A 452 24.20 -16.22 6.73
N PHE A 453 23.89 -15.13 6.01
CA PHE A 453 24.89 -14.21 5.48
C PHE A 453 25.62 -13.44 6.58
N PHE A 454 25.07 -13.38 7.79
CA PHE A 454 25.64 -12.65 8.92
C PHE A 454 25.93 -13.57 10.10
N ASP A 455 27.14 -13.47 10.65
CA ASP A 455 27.52 -14.08 11.92
C ASP A 455 27.51 -13.05 13.07
N ASP A 456 27.90 -13.49 14.26
CA ASP A 456 27.82 -12.68 15.47
C ASP A 456 28.72 -11.43 15.44
N LEU A 457 29.71 -11.38 14.52
CA LEU A 457 30.58 -10.21 14.38
C LEU A 457 29.78 -8.96 13.96
N VAL A 458 28.63 -9.14 13.30
CA VAL A 458 27.76 -8.03 12.86
C VAL A 458 27.19 -7.20 14.01
N PHE A 459 27.13 -7.77 15.21
CA PHE A 459 26.63 -7.09 16.42
C PHE A 459 27.71 -6.32 17.18
N ASP A 460 28.99 -6.59 16.92
CA ASP A 460 30.13 -5.96 17.58
C ASP A 460 30.44 -4.60 16.94
N GLN A 461 29.51 -3.64 17.09
CA GLN A 461 29.72 -2.27 16.59
C GLN A 461 30.79 -1.50 17.38
N ALA A 462 31.11 -1.93 18.60
CA ALA A 462 32.10 -1.26 19.46
C ALA A 462 33.55 -1.42 18.96
N ARG A 463 33.82 -2.42 18.12
CA ARG A 463 35.13 -2.67 17.52
C ARG A 463 35.52 -1.66 16.43
N ALA A 464 34.58 -0.83 15.98
CA ALA A 464 34.75 0.07 14.84
C ALA A 464 34.53 1.53 15.26
N PRO A 465 35.02 2.50 14.46
CA PRO A 465 34.80 3.92 14.75
C PRO A 465 33.30 4.26 14.84
N GLU A 466 32.97 5.29 15.63
CA GLU A 466 31.59 5.77 15.80
C GLU A 466 30.90 6.02 14.45
N GLY A 467 31.64 6.45 13.42
CA GLY A 467 31.13 6.66 12.07
C GLY A 467 30.39 5.45 11.47
N CYS A 468 30.80 4.23 11.80
CA CYS A 468 30.11 3.01 11.36
C CYS A 468 28.70 2.84 11.95
N LEU A 469 28.42 3.43 13.13
CA LEU A 469 27.08 3.43 13.74
C LEU A 469 26.07 4.24 12.93
N HIS A 470 26.54 5.18 12.12
CA HIS A 470 25.72 6.11 11.36
C HIS A 470 25.54 5.70 9.90
N HIS A 471 26.23 4.64 9.45
CA HIS A 471 26.25 4.22 8.05
C HIS A 471 26.10 2.71 7.92
N ASP A 472 24.88 2.23 8.13
CA ASP A 472 24.52 0.81 8.12
C ASP A 472 24.78 0.14 6.77
N ASP A 473 24.58 0.85 5.67
CA ASP A 473 24.93 0.40 4.32
C ASP A 473 26.40 -0.07 4.22
N VAL A 474 27.34 0.71 4.76
CA VAL A 474 28.77 0.37 4.79
C VAL A 474 29.02 -0.76 5.77
N TRP A 475 28.40 -0.71 6.96
CA TRP A 475 28.53 -1.75 7.97
C TRP A 475 28.10 -3.13 7.43
N PHE A 476 26.91 -3.21 6.85
CA PHE A 476 26.40 -4.46 6.26
C PHE A 476 27.22 -4.88 5.05
N GLY A 477 27.62 -3.95 4.18
CA GLY A 477 28.53 -4.23 3.06
C GLY A 477 29.82 -4.90 3.51
N VAL A 478 30.45 -4.36 4.55
CA VAL A 478 31.65 -4.94 5.15
C VAL A 478 31.39 -6.33 5.73
N HIS A 479 30.26 -6.56 6.39
CA HIS A 479 29.96 -7.88 6.94
C HIS A 479 29.67 -8.93 5.86
N LEU A 480 29.03 -8.53 4.75
CA LEU A 480 28.89 -9.38 3.58
C LEU A 480 30.26 -9.68 2.96
N TRP A 481 31.13 -8.67 2.85
CA TRP A 481 32.49 -8.83 2.38
C TRP A 481 33.28 -9.78 3.28
N LEU A 482 33.33 -9.58 4.60
CA LEU A 482 34.01 -10.50 5.54
C LEU A 482 33.56 -11.95 5.37
N ARG A 483 32.26 -12.15 5.13
CA ARG A 483 31.63 -13.46 4.92
C ARG A 483 31.76 -14.01 3.50
N ASN A 484 32.31 -13.26 2.56
CA ASN A 484 32.35 -13.64 1.14
C ASN A 484 30.99 -13.83 0.47
N VAL A 485 30.01 -13.01 0.89
CA VAL A 485 28.70 -12.89 0.25
C VAL A 485 28.78 -11.75 -0.79
N PRO A 486 28.66 -12.05 -2.09
CA PRO A 486 28.62 -11.06 -3.16
C PRO A 486 27.29 -10.33 -3.15
N ILE A 487 27.31 -9.09 -3.64
CA ILE A 487 26.11 -8.27 -3.79
C ILE A 487 25.70 -8.28 -5.26
N TRP A 488 24.45 -8.60 -5.55
CA TRP A 488 23.86 -8.51 -6.88
C TRP A 488 22.93 -7.31 -6.96
N VAL A 489 23.20 -6.41 -7.91
CA VAL A 489 22.30 -5.32 -8.26
C VAL A 489 21.25 -5.85 -9.23
N ILE A 490 19.97 -5.65 -8.94
CA ILE A 490 18.86 -5.91 -9.86
C ILE A 490 18.85 -4.82 -10.93
N ASP A 491 18.40 -5.14 -12.14
CA ASP A 491 18.19 -4.10 -13.14
C ASP A 491 17.09 -3.11 -12.70
N GLY A 492 17.51 -1.90 -12.30
CA GLY A 492 16.60 -0.81 -11.96
C GLY A 492 16.07 -0.06 -13.18
N PHE A 493 16.70 -0.18 -14.35
CA PHE A 493 16.50 0.75 -15.48
C PHE A 493 16.63 0.16 -16.91
N GLY A 494 16.79 -1.15 -17.12
CA GLY A 494 17.07 -1.79 -18.42
C GLY A 494 16.10 -2.89 -18.88
N ILE A 495 15.42 -2.60 -19.99
CA ILE A 495 15.11 -3.42 -21.19
C ILE A 495 15.18 -4.96 -21.05
N GLU A 496 14.02 -5.61 -20.77
CA GLU A 496 13.47 -6.82 -21.45
C GLU A 496 12.41 -7.58 -20.62
N SER A 497 12.28 -7.32 -19.31
CA SER A 497 11.24 -7.96 -18.49
C SER A 497 10.02 -7.06 -18.29
N ASN A 498 9.11 -6.99 -19.28
CA ASN A 498 7.72 -6.49 -19.18
C ASN A 498 7.47 -5.11 -18.49
N CYS A 499 8.53 -4.34 -18.24
CA CYS A 499 8.51 -3.06 -17.57
C CYS A 499 9.22 -2.07 -18.50
N ASP A 500 8.42 -1.25 -19.18
CA ASP A 500 8.87 -0.23 -20.11
C ASP A 500 9.83 0.77 -19.43
N THR A 501 10.96 1.01 -20.09
CA THR A 501 12.18 1.69 -19.64
C THR A 501 11.94 2.95 -18.79
N ARG A 502 12.56 3.00 -17.59
CA ARG A 502 12.37 3.95 -16.46
C ARG A 502 11.40 3.56 -15.33
N LYS A 503 10.70 2.41 -15.41
CA LYS A 503 9.61 2.04 -14.47
C LYS A 503 9.93 1.03 -13.35
N CYS A 504 11.16 0.52 -13.19
CA CYS A 504 11.46 -0.55 -12.22
C CYS A 504 11.97 -0.09 -10.84
N TRP A 505 12.33 1.18 -10.67
CA TRP A 505 12.86 1.67 -9.38
C TRP A 505 11.90 1.44 -8.21
N PRO A 506 12.23 0.72 -7.13
CA PRO A 506 11.23 0.19 -6.19
C PRO A 506 10.48 1.26 -5.39
N VAL A 507 11.04 2.46 -5.23
CA VAL A 507 10.45 3.56 -4.46
C VAL A 507 9.60 4.45 -5.37
N LEU A 508 8.30 4.51 -5.12
CA LEU A 508 7.36 5.40 -5.80
C LEU A 508 7.44 6.84 -5.29
N TYR A 509 7.61 6.97 -3.99
CA TYR A 509 7.68 8.25 -3.30
C TYR A 509 8.64 8.14 -2.14
N HIS A 510 9.55 9.09 -2.03
CA HIS A 510 10.44 9.24 -0.88
C HIS A 510 10.06 10.56 -0.20
N ARG A 511 9.84 10.55 1.11
CA ARG A 511 9.53 11.77 1.86
C ARG A 511 10.67 12.79 1.69
N PRO A 512 10.38 14.09 1.59
CA PRO A 512 11.41 15.12 1.61
C PRO A 512 12.34 14.97 2.81
N LYS A 513 13.64 15.10 2.54
CA LYS A 513 14.68 15.05 3.56
C LYS A 513 14.52 16.21 4.54
N ASN A 514 14.79 15.97 5.82
CA ASN A 514 14.71 16.98 6.88
C ASN A 514 15.85 16.80 7.90
N ARG A 515 15.87 17.61 8.97
CA ARG A 515 16.92 17.58 10.00
C ARG A 515 17.17 16.19 10.63
N MET A 516 16.20 15.29 10.55
CA MET A 516 16.28 13.92 11.08
C MET A 516 16.81 12.91 10.05
N SER A 517 16.94 13.31 8.78
CA SER A 517 17.54 12.49 7.73
C SER A 517 19.05 12.45 7.88
N ILE A 518 19.62 11.23 7.87
CA ILE A 518 21.06 11.05 8.06
C ILE A 518 21.90 11.81 7.03
N SER A 519 21.42 11.91 5.79
CA SER A 519 22.12 12.63 4.72
C SER A 519 22.16 14.14 4.90
N LEU A 520 21.40 14.71 5.86
CA LEU A 520 21.47 16.13 6.21
C LEU A 520 22.32 16.36 7.48
N HIS A 521 22.87 15.32 8.10
CA HIS A 521 23.80 15.47 9.21
C HIS A 521 25.13 16.08 8.69
N PRO A 522 25.65 17.17 9.30
CA PRO A 522 26.85 17.85 8.82
C PRO A 522 28.06 16.93 8.60
N ASP A 523 28.25 15.97 9.51
CA ASP A 523 29.38 15.04 9.48
C ASP A 523 29.09 13.70 8.77
N ALA A 524 27.97 13.56 8.04
CA ALA A 524 27.58 12.29 7.44
C ALA A 524 28.67 11.68 6.55
N GLY A 525 29.29 12.52 5.70
CA GLY A 525 30.39 12.10 4.82
C GLY A 525 31.64 11.67 5.59
N THR A 526 32.10 12.51 6.52
CA THR A 526 33.28 12.21 7.34
C THR A 526 33.12 10.93 8.17
N LYS A 527 31.92 10.70 8.71
CA LYS A 527 31.57 9.48 9.46
C LYS A 527 31.60 8.23 8.56
N ALA A 528 31.08 8.34 7.33
CA ALA A 528 31.15 7.26 6.34
C ALA A 528 32.61 6.94 5.97
N ASP A 529 33.42 7.97 5.69
CA ASP A 529 34.83 7.83 5.33
C ASP A 529 35.64 7.17 6.44
N ALA A 530 35.40 7.54 7.71
CA ALA A 530 36.07 6.89 8.84
C ALA A 530 35.78 5.39 8.92
N CYS A 531 34.55 4.98 8.60
CA CYS A 531 34.17 3.56 8.55
C CYS A 531 34.86 2.83 7.39
N LEU A 532 34.86 3.44 6.19
CA LEU A 532 35.52 2.89 5.01
C LEU A 532 37.04 2.78 5.19
N ASP A 533 37.69 3.81 5.74
CA ASP A 533 39.14 3.82 6.01
C ASP A 533 39.54 2.70 6.98
N PHE A 534 38.71 2.44 8.01
CA PHE A 534 38.94 1.37 8.99
C PHE A 534 38.93 -0.02 8.34
N PHE A 535 38.02 -0.25 7.39
CA PHE A 535 37.92 -1.50 6.63
C PHE A 535 38.70 -1.49 5.30
N LYS A 536 39.61 -0.52 5.10
CA LYS A 536 40.43 -0.40 3.89
C LYS A 536 39.60 -0.45 2.60
N HIS A 537 38.44 0.21 2.61
CA HIS A 537 37.49 0.23 1.49
C HIS A 537 37.08 -1.16 0.96
N MET A 538 37.17 -2.21 1.80
CA MET A 538 36.88 -3.61 1.43
C MET A 538 37.77 -4.14 0.29
N ASP A 539 39.02 -3.65 0.19
CA ASP A 539 39.99 -4.02 -0.86
C ASP A 539 41.27 -4.66 -0.28
N ASP A 540 41.21 -5.17 0.95
CA ASP A 540 42.36 -5.77 1.66
C ASP A 540 42.01 -7.18 2.16
N ASP A 541 42.30 -8.20 1.34
CA ASP A 541 42.01 -9.60 1.66
C ASP A 541 42.83 -10.14 2.84
N GLU A 542 44.01 -9.60 3.12
CA GLU A 542 44.81 -10.00 4.28
C GLU A 542 44.17 -9.50 5.57
N LEU A 543 43.70 -8.24 5.59
CA LEU A 543 42.89 -7.71 6.68
C LEU A 543 41.63 -8.54 6.87
N ARG A 544 40.92 -8.87 5.77
CA ARG A 544 39.72 -9.71 5.79
C ARG A 544 39.95 -11.05 6.48
N LYS A 545 40.97 -11.80 6.05
CA LYS A 545 41.33 -13.11 6.59
C LYS A 545 41.72 -13.00 8.06
N LYS A 546 42.52 -11.99 8.42
CA LYS A 546 42.92 -11.74 9.81
C LYS A 546 41.72 -11.50 10.71
N MET A 547 40.79 -10.62 10.32
CA MET A 547 39.61 -10.30 11.14
C MET A 547 38.69 -11.50 11.37
N MET A 548 38.55 -12.38 10.35
CA MET A 548 37.79 -13.63 10.48
C MET A 548 38.51 -14.64 11.38
N ALA A 549 39.83 -14.80 11.21
CA ALA A 549 40.66 -15.71 12.00
C ALA A 549 40.71 -15.33 13.49
N ASP A 550 40.85 -14.04 13.82
CA ASP A 550 40.90 -13.52 15.20
C ASP A 550 39.63 -13.86 16.00
N LYS A 551 38.52 -14.16 15.33
CA LYS A 551 37.23 -14.51 15.94
C LYS A 551 36.85 -15.98 15.74
N GLY A 552 37.72 -16.78 15.11
CA GLY A 552 37.44 -18.19 14.79
C GLY A 552 36.28 -18.39 13.81
N LEU A 553 36.00 -17.39 12.97
CA LEU A 553 34.89 -17.41 12.03
C LEU A 553 35.31 -17.96 10.66
N GLN A 554 34.38 -18.65 10.00
CA GLN A 554 34.56 -19.17 8.65
C GLN A 554 33.75 -18.31 7.66
N PRO A 555 34.27 -18.07 6.44
CA PRO A 555 33.48 -17.37 5.43
C PRO A 555 32.32 -18.24 4.97
N PHE A 556 31.25 -17.60 4.49
CA PHE A 556 30.10 -18.28 3.89
C PHE A 556 30.48 -19.03 2.61
N ARG A 557 31.42 -18.47 1.83
CA ARG A 557 32.06 -19.13 0.68
C ARG A 557 33.58 -19.07 0.82
N PRO A 558 34.34 -20.09 0.41
CA PRO A 558 35.80 -20.04 0.40
C PRO A 558 36.30 -18.79 -0.33
N PHE A 559 37.35 -18.14 0.18
CA PHE A 559 38.04 -17.10 -0.57
C PHE A 559 38.75 -17.77 -1.77
N GLU A 560 38.51 -17.26 -2.98
CA GLU A 560 39.16 -17.76 -4.22
C GLU A 560 40.63 -17.32 -4.31
#